data_AF-A0A256SR23-F1
#
_entry.id   AF-A0A256SR23-F1
#
_cell.length_a   1.000
_cell.length_b   1.000
_cell.length_c   1.000
_cell.angle_alpha   90.00
_cell.angle_beta   90.00
_cell.angle_gamma   90.00
#
_symmetry.space_group_name_H-M   'P 1'
#
loop_
_entity.id
_entity.type
_entity.pdbx_description
1 polymer ?
#
loop_
_entity_poly.entity_id
_entity_poly.type
_entity_poly.pdbx_seq_one_letter_code
_entity_poly.pdbx_strand_id
1 'polypeptide(L)' 'MKVHYIHATDPEEFDKNVNEFIKDKKVIDIKPYPMVDTNSDANYTNPGFSLYYLDCVVMYEEEE' A
#
# COMPACT_ATOMS: atom_id res chain seq x y z
N MET A 1 8.26 -13.06 -10.49
CA MET A 1 7.41 -11.99 -9.94
C MET A 1 6.94 -12.37 -8.54
N LYS A 2 7.12 -11.47 -7.58
CA LYS A 2 6.71 -11.61 -6.17
C LYS A 2 5.82 -10.44 -5.78
N VAL A 3 5.04 -10.64 -4.73
CA VAL A 3 4.10 -9.67 -4.19
C VAL A 3 4.37 -9.53 -2.70
N HIS A 4 4.52 -8.30 -2.21
CA HIS A 4 4.70 -8.01 -0.80
C HIS A 4 3.62 -7.03 -0.32
N TYR A 5 3.11 -7.29 0.88
CA TYR A 5 2.08 -6.48 1.51
C TYR A 5 2.71 -5.62 2.59
N ILE A 6 2.49 -4.32 2.52
CA ILE A 6 2.93 -3.35 3.52
C ILE A 6 1.69 -2.78 4.17
N HIS A 7 1.68 -2.81 5.51
CA HIS A 7 0.63 -2.25 6.35
C HIS A 7 1.25 -1.27 7.32
N ALA A 8 0.65 -0.09 7.45
CA ALA A 8 1.04 0.90 8.42
C ALA A 8 -0.18 1.71 8.90
N THR A 9 -0.12 2.15 10.14
CA THR A 9 -1.14 3.01 10.75
C THR A 9 -0.75 4.48 10.79
N ASP A 10 0.50 4.80 10.40
CA ASP A 10 1.07 6.15 10.38
C ASP A 10 1.76 6.43 9.03
N PRO A 11 1.62 7.65 8.45
CA PRO A 11 2.25 8.00 7.18
C PRO A 11 3.77 7.94 7.14
N GLU A 12 4.45 8.34 8.22
CA GLU A 12 5.91 8.33 8.27
C GLU A 12 6.43 6.88 8.32
N GLU A 13 5.75 6.03 9.10
CA GLU A 13 6.04 4.60 9.15
C GLU A 13 5.78 3.92 7.80
N PHE A 14 4.67 4.26 7.13
CA PHE A 14 4.36 3.75 5.80
C PHE A 14 5.47 4.11 4.79
N ASP A 15 5.81 5.38 4.69
CA ASP A 15 6.83 5.86 3.75
C ASP A 15 8.18 5.20 4.03
N LYS A 16 8.55 5.06 5.30
CA LYS A 16 9.78 4.36 5.68
C LYS A 16 9.75 2.89 5.25
N ASN A 17 8.68 2.17 5.56
CA ASN A 17 8.55 0.74 5.26
C ASN A 17 8.56 0.48 3.75
N VAL A 18 7.85 1.31 2.96
CA VAL A 18 7.87 1.24 1.50
C VAL A 18 9.27 1.49 0.97
N ASN A 19 9.91 2.59 1.39
CA ASN A 19 11.25 2.95 0.91
C ASN A 19 12.31 1.90 1.28
N GLU A 20 12.31 1.40 2.51
CA GLU A 20 13.22 0.32 2.93
C GLU A 20 12.98 -0.97 2.15
N PHE A 21 11.73 -1.29 1.85
CA PHE A 21 11.40 -2.48 1.08
C PHE A 21 11.87 -2.38 -0.38
N ILE A 22 11.63 -1.25 -1.06
CA ILE A 22 11.89 -1.12 -2.50
C ILE A 22 13.35 -0.76 -2.83
N LYS A 23 14.14 -0.29 -1.85
CA LYS A 23 15.49 0.25 -2.05
C LYS A 23 16.39 -0.63 -2.92
N ASP A 24 16.37 -1.93 -2.67
CA ASP A 24 17.24 -2.92 -3.33
C ASP A 24 16.41 -3.93 -4.15
N LYS A 25 15.23 -3.52 -4.63
CA LYS A 25 14.33 -4.39 -5.39
C LYS A 25 13.96 -3.77 -6.73
N LYS A 26 13.88 -4.60 -7.76
CA LYS A 26 13.31 -4.20 -9.05
C LYS A 26 11.79 -4.19 -8.95
N VAL A 27 11.23 -3.04 -8.56
CA VAL A 27 9.79 -2.82 -8.44
C VAL A 27 9.13 -2.78 -9.83
N ILE A 28 8.06 -3.53 -9.97
CA ILE A 28 7.21 -3.56 -11.16
C ILE A 28 6.05 -2.58 -10.99
N ASP A 29 5.37 -2.62 -9.85
CA ASP A 29 4.17 -1.81 -9.59
C ASP A 29 3.88 -1.72 -8.07
N ILE A 30 3.22 -0.64 -7.64
CA ILE A 30 2.79 -0.41 -6.25
C ILE A 30 1.34 0.06 -6.28
N LYS A 31 0.45 -0.68 -5.61
CA LYS A 31 -0.99 -0.38 -5.55
C LYS A 31 -1.48 -0.17 -4.12
N PRO A 32 -2.38 0.79 -3.86
CA PRO A 32 -3.03 0.91 -2.56
C PRO A 32 -3.88 -0.34 -2.24
N TYR A 33 -3.98 -0.67 -0.96
CA TYR A 33 -4.83 -1.72 -0.42
C TYR A 33 -5.76 -1.16 0.68
N PRO A 34 -6.99 -1.68 0.88
CA PRO A 34 -7.72 -2.52 -0.06
C PRO A 34 -7.76 -1.87 -1.43
N MET A 35 -7.71 -2.68 -2.50
CA MET A 35 -7.99 -2.19 -3.84
C MET A 35 -9.47 -1.79 -3.84
N VAL A 36 -9.78 -0.61 -3.29
CA VAL A 36 -11.12 -0.06 -3.33
C VAL A 36 -11.36 0.27 -4.79
N ASP A 37 -12.07 -0.61 -5.47
CA ASP A 37 -12.70 -0.28 -6.74
C ASP A 37 -13.62 0.89 -6.43
N THR A 38 -13.19 2.11 -6.76
CA THR A 38 -13.94 3.35 -6.52
C THR A 38 -15.25 3.42 -7.30
N ASN A 39 -15.63 2.33 -7.99
CA ASN A 39 -16.92 2.09 -8.61
C ASN A 39 -17.90 1.25 -7.77
N SER A 40 -17.52 0.73 -6.59
CA SER A 40 -18.48 0.12 -5.65
C SER A 40 -18.85 1.11 -4.55
N ASP A 41 -19.97 1.78 -4.81
CA ASP A 41 -20.85 2.42 -3.84
C ASP A 41 -20.25 3.49 -2.92
N ALA A 42 -20.59 4.73 -3.29
CA ALA A 42 -20.84 5.83 -2.38
C ALA A 42 -21.59 5.38 -1.12
N ASN A 43 -20.90 5.17 0.02
CA ASN A 43 -21.48 5.27 1.38
C ASN A 43 -20.50 5.11 2.57
N TYR A 44 -19.25 5.55 2.47
CA TYR A 44 -18.38 5.70 3.65
C TYR A 44 -18.04 7.16 3.95
N THR A 45 -19.06 8.02 4.01
CA THR A 45 -18.97 9.29 4.74
C THR A 45 -19.22 9.04 6.22
N ASN A 46 -18.18 8.66 6.94
CA ASN A 46 -18.14 8.84 8.40
C ASN A 46 -17.00 9.81 8.73
N PRO A 47 -17.27 11.09 9.04
CA PRO A 47 -16.24 12.14 9.14
C PRO A 47 -15.47 12.11 10.47
N GLY A 48 -15.64 11.08 11.30
CA GLY A 48 -15.16 11.07 12.69
C GLY A 48 -13.83 10.37 12.96
N PHE A 49 -13.39 9.45 12.11
CA PHE A 49 -12.12 8.72 12.28
C PHE A 49 -11.73 8.14 10.92
N SER A 50 -11.05 8.94 10.11
CA SER A 50 -10.40 8.41 8.92
C SER A 50 -9.11 7.71 9.35
N LEU A 51 -9.25 6.51 9.93
CA LEU A 51 -8.15 5.55 9.98
C LEU A 51 -7.90 5.15 8.53
N TYR A 52 -7.17 6.00 7.80
CA TYR A 52 -6.62 5.62 6.52
C TYR A 52 -5.66 4.47 6.81
N TYR A 53 -6.11 3.24 6.60
CA TYR A 53 -5.19 2.12 6.50
C TYR A 53 -4.25 2.46 5.34
N LEU A 54 -2.98 2.72 5.65
CA LEU A 54 -1.96 2.99 4.65
C LEU A 54 -1.40 1.63 4.26
N ASP A 55 -2.20 0.90 3.52
CA ASP A 55 -1.84 -0.42 3.06
C ASP A 55 -1.47 -0.34 1.59
N CYS A 56 -0.43 -1.04 1.19
CA CYS A 56 -0.10 -1.17 -0.22
C CYS A 56 0.47 -2.55 -0.54
N VAL A 57 0.37 -2.88 -1.82
CA VAL A 57 0.91 -4.08 -2.40
C VAL A 57 2.02 -3.67 -3.35
N VAL A 58 3.23 -4.16 -3.09
CA VAL A 58 4.41 -3.97 -3.95
C VAL A 58 4.64 -5.24 -4.76
N MET A 59 4.59 -5.12 -6.08
CA MET A 59 4.98 -6.16 -7.02
C MET A 59 6.43 -5.94 -7.45
N TYR A 60 7.27 -6.97 -7.38
CA TYR A 60 8.71 -6.86 -7.67
C TYR A 60 9.29 -8.13 -8.29
N GLU A 61 10.46 -8.01 -8.88
CA GLU A 61 11.31 -9.14 -9.34
C GLU A 61 12.42 -9.39 -8.32
N GLU A 62 12.74 -10.67 -8.06
CA GLU A 62 13.97 -11.02 -7.34
C GLU A 62 15.12 -10.93 -8.34
N GLU A 63 16.18 -10.19 -8.00
CA GLU A 63 17.44 -10.26 -8.75
C GLU A 63 18.12 -11.61 -8.38
N GLU A 64 18.50 -12.37 -9.41
CA GLU A 64 19.24 -13.64 -9.29
C GLU A 64 20.69 -13.45 -8.83
#